data_AF-A0AA97FAQ9-F1
#
_entry.id   AF-A0AA97FAQ9-F1
#
_cell.length_a   1.000
_cell.length_b   1.000
_cell.length_c   1.000
_cell.angle_alpha   90.00
_cell.angle_beta   90.00
_cell.angle_gamma   90.00
#
_symmetry.space_group_name_H-M   'P 1'
#
loop_
_entity.id
_entity.type
_entity.pdbx_description
1 polymer ?
#
loop_
_entity_poly.entity_id
_entity_poly.type
_entity_poly.pdbx_seq_one_letter_code
_entity_poly.pdbx_strand_id
1 'polypeptide(L)'
;MQLQSDIQSQSRTMGLAARGFRPLYRAGSVNHCPGCGQTQWHVGRMSAECAHCGTAIPLAHVAAQPMQPLFHVTESATILAA
;
A
#
# COMPACT_ATOMS: atom_id res chain seq x y z
N MET A 1 -20.46 -6.00 -29.81
CA MET A 1 -20.40 -5.64 -28.38
C MET A 1 -19.05 -6.07 -27.78
N GLN A 2 -17.92 -5.79 -28.44
CA GLN A 2 -16.61 -6.39 -28.12
C GLN A 2 -15.55 -5.40 -27.60
N LEU A 3 -15.86 -4.10 -27.50
CA LEU A 3 -14.87 -3.06 -27.14
C LEU A 3 -14.74 -2.80 -25.62
N GLN A 4 -15.64 -3.34 -24.80
CA GLN A 4 -15.62 -3.13 -23.34
C GLN A 4 -14.73 -4.14 -22.59
N SER A 5 -14.42 -5.29 -23.20
CA SER A 5 -13.61 -6.36 -22.61
C SER A 5 -12.12 -6.02 -22.51
N ASP A 6 -11.60 -5.15 -23.38
CA ASP A 6 -10.16 -4.82 -23.42
C ASP A 6 -9.75 -3.76 -22.38
N ILE A 7 -10.69 -2.88 -21.97
CA ILE A 7 -10.44 -1.83 -20.96
C ILE A 7 -10.29 -2.43 -19.55
N GLN A 8 -11.03 -3.52 -19.25
CA GLN A 8 -10.92 -4.23 -17.97
C GLN A 8 -9.65 -5.09 -17.84
N SER A 9 -9.05 -5.51 -18.97
CA SER A 9 -7.85 -6.37 -18.97
C SER A 9 -6.57 -5.56 -18.70
N GLN A 10 -6.48 -4.33 -19.22
CA GLN A 10 -5.29 -3.45 -19.09
C GLN A 10 -5.14 -2.82 -17.69
N SER A 11 -6.21 -2.73 -16.91
CA SER A 11 -6.23 -2.10 -15.59
C SER A 11 -5.65 -2.98 -14.47
N ARG A 12 -5.44 -4.28 -14.72
CA ARG A 12 -4.87 -5.21 -13.73
C ARG A 12 -3.35 -5.20 -13.64
N THR A 13 -2.65 -4.87 -14.73
CA THR A 13 -1.17 -4.91 -14.80
C THR A 13 -0.52 -3.62 -14.30
N MET A 14 -1.14 -2.46 -14.51
CA MET A 14 -0.66 -1.16 -13.99
C MET A 14 -0.62 -1.11 -12.46
N GLY A 15 -1.45 -1.93 -11.79
CA GLY A 15 -1.60 -1.92 -10.35
C GLY A 15 -0.43 -2.52 -9.56
N LEU A 16 0.52 -3.24 -10.16
CA LEU A 16 1.62 -3.88 -9.42
C LEU A 16 2.89 -3.03 -9.40
N ALA A 17 3.30 -2.49 -10.56
CA ALA A 17 4.49 -1.64 -10.66
C ALA A 17 4.30 -0.26 -10.00
N ALA A 18 3.08 0.29 -10.04
CA ALA A 18 2.78 1.60 -9.44
C ALA A 18 2.79 1.61 -7.90
N ARG A 19 2.76 0.44 -7.23
CA ARG A 19 2.63 0.38 -5.75
C ARG A 19 3.93 0.60 -5.01
N GLY A 20 5.08 0.53 -5.68
CA GLY A 20 6.41 0.62 -5.04
C GLY A 20 6.69 -0.49 -4.03
N PHE A 21 7.91 -0.52 -3.49
CA PHE A 21 8.27 -1.45 -2.41
C PHE A 21 7.54 -1.04 -1.12
N ARG A 22 6.64 -1.90 -0.64
CA ARG A 22 5.83 -1.67 0.59
C ARG A 22 5.99 -2.86 1.54
N PRO A 23 6.97 -2.84 2.47
CA PRO A 23 7.13 -3.90 3.44
C PRO A 23 5.91 -3.96 4.37
N LEU A 24 5.36 -5.15 4.57
CA LEU A 24 4.18 -5.40 5.40
C LEU A 24 4.52 -6.46 6.44
N TYR A 25 4.07 -6.25 7.68
CA TYR A 25 4.17 -7.28 8.71
C TYR A 25 3.07 -8.33 8.52
N ARG A 26 3.45 -9.60 8.36
CA ARG A 26 2.53 -10.74 8.21
C ARG A 26 2.55 -11.60 9.47
N ALA A 27 1.42 -11.66 10.17
CA ALA A 27 1.26 -12.53 11.33
C ALA A 27 1.48 -14.01 10.95
N GLY A 28 2.14 -14.77 11.82
CA GLY A 28 2.45 -16.18 11.58
C GLY A 28 3.62 -16.45 10.63
N SER A 29 4.36 -15.42 10.21
CA SER A 29 5.59 -15.56 9.41
C SER A 29 6.77 -14.86 10.07
N VAL A 30 7.99 -15.25 9.70
CA VAL A 30 9.20 -14.52 10.10
C VAL A 30 9.29 -13.23 9.28
N ASN A 31 9.26 -12.10 9.96
CA ASN A 31 9.33 -10.78 9.33
C ASN A 31 10.70 -10.16 9.59
N HIS A 32 11.44 -9.82 8.53
CA HIS A 32 12.70 -9.10 8.62
C HIS A 32 12.49 -7.59 8.54
N CYS A 33 13.15 -6.85 9.43
CA CYS A 33 13.11 -5.40 9.42
C CYS A 33 13.81 -4.86 8.15
N PRO A 34 13.17 -4.01 7.34
CA PRO A 34 13.80 -3.43 6.16
C PRO A 34 14.92 -2.42 6.50
N GLY A 35 15.00 -1.94 7.75
CA GLY A 35 16.04 -1.03 8.21
C GLY A 35 17.30 -1.73 8.70
N CYS A 36 17.18 -2.77 9.53
CA CYS A 36 18.32 -3.42 10.18
C CYS A 36 18.38 -4.96 10.04
N GLY A 37 17.42 -5.57 9.33
CA GLY A 37 17.37 -7.03 9.11
C GLY A 37 16.89 -7.88 10.29
N GLN A 38 16.77 -7.30 11.49
CA GLN A 38 16.32 -7.99 12.70
C GLN A 38 14.86 -8.45 12.61
N THR A 39 14.50 -9.44 13.42
CA THR A 39 13.17 -10.10 13.38
C THR A 39 12.31 -9.86 14.62
N GLN A 40 12.79 -9.04 15.57
CA GLN A 40 12.05 -8.69 16.79
C GLN A 40 11.17 -7.46 16.58
N TRP A 41 9.91 -7.54 17.02
CA TRP A 41 8.88 -6.54 16.76
C TRP A 41 8.00 -6.27 17.98
N HIS A 42 7.67 -5.00 18.19
CA HIS A 42 6.52 -4.58 19.00
C HIS A 42 5.30 -4.46 18.09
N VAL A 43 4.33 -5.36 18.24
CA VAL A 43 3.15 -5.42 17.38
C VAL A 43 2.00 -4.64 18.00
N GLY A 44 1.63 -3.53 17.38
CA GLY A 44 0.49 -2.71 17.77
C GLY A 44 -0.80 -3.10 17.02
N ARG A 45 -1.79 -2.21 17.02
CA ARG A 45 -3.05 -2.40 16.30
C ARG A 45 -2.93 -2.18 14.79
N MET A 46 -2.10 -1.22 14.38
CA MET A 46 -2.01 -0.77 12.99
C MET A 46 -0.65 -1.05 12.34
N SER A 47 0.40 -1.14 13.15
CA SER A 47 1.78 -1.28 12.72
C SER A 47 2.53 -2.27 13.61
N ALA A 48 3.66 -2.76 13.09
CA ALA A 48 4.70 -3.42 13.86
C ALA A 48 5.95 -2.52 13.83
N GLU A 49 6.50 -2.24 15.01
CA GLU A 49 7.72 -1.44 15.18
C GLU A 49 8.89 -2.36 15.50
N CYS A 50 10.02 -2.18 14.79
CA CYS A 50 11.21 -2.98 15.04
C CYS A 50 11.79 -2.65 16.42
N ALA A 51 11.95 -3.66 17.26
CA ALA A 51 12.45 -3.49 18.63
C ALA A 51 13.94 -3.07 18.70
N HIS A 52 14.66 -3.07 17.57
CA HIS A 52 16.08 -2.73 17.50
C HIS A 52 16.34 -1.33 16.96
N CYS A 53 15.77 -0.98 15.80
CA CYS A 53 16.03 0.30 15.13
C CYS A 53 14.81 1.23 15.05
N GLY A 54 13.67 0.87 15.65
CA GLY A 54 12.45 1.69 15.65
C GLY A 54 11.74 1.80 14.30
N THR A 55 12.19 1.08 13.26
CA THR A 55 11.51 1.10 11.95
C THR A 55 10.11 0.49 12.06
N ALA A 56 9.08 1.27 11.75
CA ALA A 56 7.69 0.84 11.79
C ALA A 56 7.15 0.51 10.39
N ILE A 57 6.49 -0.64 10.26
CA ILE A 57 5.81 -1.07 9.03
C ILE A 57 4.33 -1.41 9.32
N PRO A 58 3.41 -1.21 8.38
CA PRO A 58 1.99 -1.52 8.60
C PRO A 58 1.74 -3.03 8.66
N LEU A 59 0.71 -3.44 9.42
CA LEU A 59 0.25 -4.83 9.42
C LEU A 59 -0.44 -5.16 8.08
N ALA A 60 -0.23 -6.38 7.58
CA ALA A 60 -0.76 -6.78 6.28
C ALA A 60 -2.30 -6.67 6.19
N HIS A 61 -3.01 -6.99 7.27
CA HIS A 61 -4.47 -6.86 7.32
C HIS A 61 -4.94 -5.40 7.37
N VAL A 62 -4.14 -4.49 7.92
CA VAL A 62 -4.41 -3.05 7.94
C VAL A 62 -4.21 -2.47 6.56
N ALA A 63 -3.11 -2.82 5.90
CA ALA A 63 -2.82 -2.38 4.53
C ALA A 63 -3.79 -2.94 3.48
N ALA A 64 -4.46 -4.05 3.77
CA ALA A 64 -5.51 -4.62 2.92
C ALA A 64 -6.85 -3.87 3.01
N GLN A 65 -7.07 -3.10 4.08
CA GLN A 65 -8.28 -2.29 4.20
C GLN A 65 -8.21 -1.11 3.22
N PRO A 66 -9.27 -0.86 2.43
CA PRO A 66 -9.33 0.33 1.60
C PRO A 66 -9.40 1.54 2.54
N MET A 67 -8.31 2.31 2.62
CA MET A 67 -8.36 3.60 3.26
C MET A 67 -9.21 4.51 2.37
N GLN A 68 -10.48 4.69 2.74
CA GLN A 68 -11.36 5.65 2.09
C GLN A 68 -10.96 7.04 2.59
N PRO A 69 -10.43 7.92 1.72
CA PRO A 69 -10.21 9.31 2.12
C PRO A 69 -11.56 9.94 2.44
N LEU A 70 -11.64 10.69 3.54
CA LEU A 70 -12.84 11.45 3.90
C LEU A 70 -13.04 12.70 3.03
N PHE A 71 -12.11 12.97 2.11
CA PHE A 71 -12.18 14.08 1.17
C PHE A 71 -12.19 13.54 -0.26
N HIS A 72 -12.99 14.19 -1.12
CA HIS A 72 -12.93 14.01 -2.56
C HIS A 72 -12.11 15.15 -3.17
N VAL A 73 -11.17 14.83 -4.05
CA VAL A 73 -10.45 15.83 -4.83
C VAL A 73 -11.27 16.14 -6.07
N THR A 74 -11.64 17.41 -6.26
CA THR A 74 -12.25 17.89 -7.51
C THR A 74 -11.16 18.58 -8.33
N GLU A 75 -10.74 17.96 -9.44
CA GLU A 75 -9.81 18.59 -10.37
C GLU A 75 -10.58 19.57 -11.28
N SER A 76 -10.24 20.86 -11.21
CA SER A 76 -10.86 21.90 -12.04
C SER A 76 -10.04 22.10 -13.32
N ALA A 77 -10.64 21.88 -14.49
CA ALA A 77 -9.96 21.85 -15.80
C ALA A 77 -9.71 23.24 -16.43
N THR A 78 -9.49 24.29 -15.64
CA THR A 78 -9.48 25.68 -16.13
C THR A 78 -8.26 26.03 -17.02
N ILE A 79 -7.23 25.17 -17.11
CA ILE A 79 -5.98 25.51 -17.83
C ILE A 79 -6.01 25.17 -19.34
N LEU A 80 -7.01 24.45 -19.84
CA LEU A 80 -7.09 24.09 -21.28
C LEU A 80 -7.75 25.15 -22.18
N ALA A 81 -8.10 26.32 -21.64
CA ALA A 81 -8.87 27.35 -22.35
C ALA A 81 -8.10 28.66 -22.66
N ALA A 82 -6.76 28.65 -22.54
CA ALA A 82 -5.89 29.79 -22.83
C ALA A 82 -5.11 29.62 -24.15
#